data_AF-A0A3N1VQM1-F1
#
_entry.id   AF-A0A3N1VQM1-F1
#
_cell.length_a   1.000
_cell.length_b   1.000
_cell.length_c   1.000
_cell.angle_alpha   90.00
_cell.angle_beta   90.00
_cell.angle_gamma   90.00
#
_symmetry.space_group_name_H-M   'P 1'
#
loop_
_entity.id
_entity.type
_entity.pdbx_description
1 polymer ?
#
loop_
_entity_poly.entity_id
_entity_poly.type
_entity_poly.pdbx_seq_one_letter_code
_entity_poly.pdbx_strand_id
1 'polypeptide(L)'
;MQVVSANDFFQHFSETDCFYVGFLKMRGSWVPLCALKDPQESTALDMIYVSRLYDPMAALTSAYAEKVSGVEQTFVQFLMPNEIRNLVDRYGLHFVAQIAEEEGAGCGCGCGCGG
;
A
#
# COMPACT_ATOMS: atom_id res chain seq x y z
N MET A 1 7.19 2.66 7.65
CA MET A 1 6.48 1.50 7.06
C MET A 1 6.54 0.35 8.03
N GLN A 2 5.42 -0.31 8.30
CA GLN A 2 5.32 -1.49 9.15
C GLN A 2 4.88 -2.68 8.29
N VAL A 3 5.57 -3.82 8.40
CA VAL A 3 5.19 -5.06 7.69
C VAL A 3 4.70 -6.07 8.72
N VAL A 4 3.52 -6.64 8.48
CA VAL A 4 2.89 -7.65 9.34
C VAL A 4 2.39 -8.81 8.49
N SER A 5 2.10 -9.95 9.11
CA SER A 5 1.36 -11.02 8.41
C SER A 5 -0.04 -10.53 8.09
N ALA A 6 -0.63 -11.04 7.00
CA ALA A 6 -2.00 -10.71 6.63
C ALA A 6 -2.99 -11.09 7.75
N ASN A 7 -2.77 -12.22 8.41
CA ASN A 7 -3.60 -12.65 9.54
C ASN A 7 -3.56 -11.65 10.69
N ASP A 8 -2.37 -11.20 11.08
CA ASP A 8 -2.22 -10.22 12.15
C ASP A 8 -2.87 -8.89 11.75
N PHE A 9 -2.64 -8.44 10.51
CA PHE A 9 -3.25 -7.21 9.99
C PHE A 9 -4.78 -7.23 10.18
N PHE A 10 -5.44 -8.30 9.74
CA PHE A 10 -6.90 -8.37 9.83
C PHE A 10 -7.44 -8.68 11.24
N GLN A 11 -6.61 -9.11 12.18
CA GLN A 11 -7.00 -9.23 13.59
C GLN A 11 -6.95 -7.88 14.33
N HIS A 12 -6.11 -6.96 13.87
CA HIS A 12 -5.92 -5.66 14.52
C HIS A 12 -6.89 -4.58 14.04
N PHE A 13 -7.51 -4.75 12.87
CA PHE A 13 -8.42 -3.77 12.29
C PHE A 13 -9.86 -4.27 12.20
N SER A 14 -10.80 -3.38 12.46
CA SER A 14 -12.24 -3.59 12.37
C SER A 14 -12.72 -3.51 10.91
N GLU A 15 -13.88 -4.08 10.61
CA GLU A 15 -14.48 -4.02 9.26
C GLU A 15 -14.80 -2.60 8.79
N THR A 16 -14.89 -1.64 9.71
CA THR A 16 -15.14 -0.22 9.43
C THR A 16 -13.87 0.60 9.21
N ASP A 17 -12.69 0.04 9.47
CA ASP A 17 -11.44 0.67 9.06
C ASP A 17 -11.35 0.71 7.54
N CYS A 18 -10.60 1.68 7.01
CA CYS A 18 -10.42 1.82 5.57
C CYS A 18 -8.98 2.18 5.24
N PHE A 19 -8.52 1.70 4.09
CA PHE A 19 -7.15 1.89 3.62
C PHE A 19 -7.13 2.19 2.13
N TYR A 20 -6.19 3.03 1.72
CA TYR A 20 -5.83 3.22 0.33
C TYR A 20 -4.92 2.09 -0.14
N VAL A 21 -5.21 1.57 -1.32
CA VAL A 21 -4.43 0.55 -2.03
C VAL A 21 -4.15 1.04 -3.44
N GLY A 22 -2.89 0.94 -3.85
CA GLY A 22 -2.44 1.25 -5.20
C GLY A 22 -2.70 0.10 -6.17
N PHE A 23 -2.99 0.43 -7.42
CA PHE A 23 -3.22 -0.53 -8.49
C PHE A 23 -2.50 -0.11 -9.76
N LEU A 24 -1.99 -1.11 -10.48
CA LEU A 24 -1.29 -0.95 -11.74
C LEU A 24 -2.08 -1.67 -12.84
N LYS A 25 -2.25 -1.03 -13.98
CA LYS A 25 -2.80 -1.67 -15.18
C LYS A 25 -1.65 -2.22 -16.01
N MET A 26 -1.66 -3.52 -16.27
CA MET A 26 -0.67 -4.18 -17.10
C MET A 26 -1.37 -5.19 -18.02
N ARG A 27 -1.05 -5.14 -19.32
CA ARG A 27 -1.62 -6.04 -20.34
C ARG A 27 -3.15 -6.08 -20.27
N GLY A 28 -3.78 -4.92 -20.13
CA GLY A 28 -5.22 -4.76 -20.02
C GLY A 28 -5.87 -5.18 -18.70
N SER A 29 -5.13 -5.70 -17.71
CA SER A 29 -5.65 -6.13 -16.41
C SER A 29 -5.18 -5.23 -15.27
N TRP A 30 -6.05 -4.99 -14.29
CA TRP A 30 -5.68 -4.30 -13.06
C TRP A 30 -5.16 -5.29 -12.02
N VAL A 31 -4.02 -4.96 -11.42
CA VAL A 31 -3.41 -5.72 -10.32
C VAL A 31 -3.13 -4.78 -9.15
N PRO A 32 -3.30 -5.23 -7.90
CA PRO A 32 -2.86 -4.47 -6.74
C PRO A 32 -1.34 -4.28 -6.78
N LEU A 33 -0.87 -3.20 -6.18
CA LEU A 33 0.54 -2.95 -6.00
C LEU A 33 1.10 -3.94 -4.97
N CYS A 34 1.81 -4.93 -5.48
CA CYS A 34 2.44 -5.98 -4.69
C CYS A 34 3.97 -5.92 -4.79
N ALA A 35 4.64 -6.41 -3.76
CA ALA A 35 6.10 -6.55 -3.70
C ALA A 35 6.50 -7.89 -3.07
N LEU A 36 7.80 -8.18 -3.16
CA LEU A 36 8.45 -9.19 -2.33
C LEU A 36 8.70 -8.59 -0.96
N LYS A 37 8.31 -9.29 0.10
CA LYS A 37 8.75 -8.99 1.47
C LYS A 37 10.27 -9.13 1.57
N ASP A 38 10.80 -10.25 1.08
CA ASP A 38 12.24 -10.51 1.04
C ASP A 38 12.67 -11.12 -0.32
N PRO A 39 13.38 -10.35 -1.17
CA PRO A 39 13.90 -10.85 -2.44
C PRO A 39 14.98 -11.93 -2.33
N GLN A 40 15.58 -12.14 -1.16
CA GLN A 40 16.57 -13.21 -0.93
C GLN A 40 15.89 -14.56 -0.62
N GLU A 41 14.66 -14.53 -0.09
CA GLU A 41 13.93 -15.73 0.33
C GLU A 41 12.88 -16.20 -0.71
N SER A 42 12.35 -15.28 -1.52
CA SER A 42 11.28 -15.58 -2.48
C SER A 42 11.47 -14.85 -3.82
N THR A 43 11.02 -15.49 -4.89
CA THR A 43 10.88 -14.88 -6.22
C THR A 43 9.44 -14.53 -6.57
N ALA A 44 8.47 -14.86 -5.72
CA ALA A 44 7.04 -14.63 -5.94
C ALA A 44 6.51 -13.54 -5.01
N LEU A 45 5.81 -12.55 -5.59
CA LEU A 45 5.19 -11.45 -4.85
C LEU A 45 4.28 -12.00 -3.74
N ASP A 46 4.50 -11.55 -2.52
CA ASP A 46 3.85 -12.09 -1.31
C ASP A 46 3.34 -11.00 -0.37
N MET A 47 3.46 -9.73 -0.77
CA MET A 47 3.11 -8.58 0.05
C MET A 47 2.29 -7.55 -0.72
N ILE A 48 1.25 -6.99 -0.09
CA ILE A 48 0.47 -5.84 -0.58
C ILE A 48 0.79 -4.58 0.22
N TYR A 49 0.78 -3.42 -0.43
CA TYR A 49 0.88 -2.13 0.25
C TYR A 49 -0.49 -1.56 0.59
N VAL A 50 -0.63 -1.04 1.81
CA VAL A 50 -1.82 -0.33 2.29
C VAL A 50 -1.39 0.96 2.99
N SER A 51 -2.25 1.98 2.99
CA SER A 51 -2.02 3.23 3.73
C SER A 51 -3.33 3.76 4.28
N ARG A 52 -3.31 4.47 5.41
CA ARG A 52 -4.48 5.24 5.87
C ARG A 52 -4.62 6.59 5.17
N LEU A 53 -3.59 7.00 4.44
CA LEU A 53 -3.48 8.28 3.74
C LEU A 53 -3.35 8.07 2.23
N TYR A 54 -4.00 8.94 1.45
CA TYR A 54 -3.98 8.86 -0.01
C TYR A 54 -2.61 9.20 -0.59
N ASP A 55 -2.04 10.34 -0.19
CA ASP A 55 -0.81 10.88 -0.78
C ASP A 55 0.38 9.90 -0.74
N PRO A 56 0.67 9.22 0.39
CA PRO A 56 1.76 8.24 0.44
C PRO A 56 1.51 7.05 -0.50
N MET A 57 0.26 6.64 -0.64
CA MET A 57 -0.10 5.54 -1.53
C MET A 57 -0.01 5.95 -3.00
N ALA A 58 -0.48 7.15 -3.34
CA ALA A 58 -0.36 7.71 -4.68
C ALA A 58 1.10 7.87 -5.09
N ALA A 59 1.92 8.46 -4.23
CA ALA A 59 3.36 8.63 -4.45
C ALA A 59 4.06 7.27 -4.66
N LEU A 60 3.77 6.26 -3.82
CA LEU A 60 4.35 4.93 -3.99
C LEU A 60 3.92 4.29 -5.31
N THR A 61 2.63 4.36 -5.64
CA THR A 61 2.08 3.75 -6.85
C THR A 61 2.69 4.35 -8.12
N SER A 62 2.81 5.68 -8.17
CA SER A 62 3.47 6.38 -9.28
C SER A 62 4.96 6.02 -9.39
N ALA A 63 5.69 6.00 -8.27
CA ALA A 63 7.11 5.65 -8.25
C ALA A 63 7.37 4.21 -8.71
N TYR A 64 6.45 3.29 -8.48
CA TYR A 64 6.53 1.92 -8.99
C TYR A 64 6.21 1.83 -10.49
N ALA A 65 5.21 2.57 -10.96
CA ALA A 65 4.85 2.59 -12.37
C ALA A 65 5.99 3.06 -13.27
N GLU A 66 6.84 3.97 -12.80
CA GLU A 66 8.05 4.41 -13.51
C GLU A 66 9.12 3.32 -13.64
N LYS A 67 9.15 2.36 -12.73
CA LYS A 67 10.16 1.29 -12.66
C LYS A 67 9.71 -0.01 -13.34
N VAL A 68 8.40 -0.23 -13.44
CA VAL A 68 7.83 -1.46 -13.99
C VAL A 68 7.45 -1.23 -15.45
N SER A 69 8.21 -1.84 -16.36
CA SER A 69 7.90 -1.78 -17.78
C SER A 69 6.55 -2.44 -18.08
N GLY A 70 5.75 -1.79 -18.93
CA GLY A 70 4.42 -2.27 -19.32
C GLY A 70 3.28 -1.89 -18.39
N VAL A 71 3.51 -1.01 -17.40
CA VAL A 71 2.42 -0.30 -16.73
C VAL A 71 1.80 0.71 -17.69
N GLU A 72 0.50 0.57 -17.92
CA GLU A 72 -0.29 1.43 -18.81
C GLU A 72 -0.90 2.61 -18.04
N GLN A 73 -1.40 2.34 -16.83
CA GLN A 73 -2.12 3.27 -15.98
C GLN A 73 -1.96 2.89 -14.51
N THR A 74 -2.19 3.87 -13.63
CA THR A 74 -2.22 3.68 -12.17
C THR A 74 -3.53 4.21 -11.60
N PHE A 75 -4.04 3.60 -10.55
CA PHE A 75 -5.06 4.22 -9.69
C PHE A 75 -4.81 3.89 -8.22
N VAL A 76 -5.41 4.67 -7.33
CA VAL A 76 -5.46 4.41 -5.89
C VAL A 76 -6.91 4.33 -5.48
N GLN A 77 -7.29 3.28 -4.75
CA GLN A 77 -8.66 3.06 -4.29
C GLN A 77 -8.72 2.87 -2.79
N PHE A 78 -9.78 3.40 -2.20
CA PHE A 78 -10.09 3.23 -0.78
C PHE A 78 -10.89 1.95 -0.59
N LEU A 79 -10.39 1.05 0.25
CA LEU A 79 -10.89 -0.30 0.45
C LEU A 79 -11.07 -0.60 1.94
N MET A 80 -12.08 -1.39 2.24
CA MET A 80 -12.31 -2.00 3.56
C MET A 80 -11.47 -3.28 3.72
N PRO A 81 -11.16 -3.72 4.96
CA PRO A 81 -10.38 -4.92 5.24
C PRO A 81 -10.88 -6.19 4.56
N ASN A 82 -12.18 -6.37 4.37
CA ASN A 82 -12.74 -7.51 3.66
C ASN A 82 -12.39 -7.50 2.16
N GLU A 83 -12.38 -6.34 1.52
CA GLU A 83 -11.95 -6.17 0.13
C GLU A 83 -10.45 -6.43 -0.02
N ILE A 84 -9.65 -5.94 0.94
CA ILE A 84 -8.21 -6.21 1.00
C ILE A 84 -7.95 -7.70 1.20
N ARG A 85 -8.72 -8.37 2.06
CA ARG A 85 -8.63 -9.83 2.25
C ARG A 85 -8.90 -10.58 0.95
N ASN A 86 -9.91 -10.18 0.18
CA ASN A 86 -10.18 -10.78 -1.12
C ASN A 86 -8.99 -10.62 -2.08
N LEU A 87 -8.26 -9.50 -2.03
CA LEU A 87 -7.04 -9.32 -2.82
C LEU A 87 -5.92 -10.22 -2.32
N VAL A 88 -5.70 -10.27 -1.00
CA VAL A 88 -4.69 -11.15 -0.38
C VAL A 88 -4.91 -12.61 -0.79
N ASP A 89 -6.14 -13.11 -0.65
CA ASP A 89 -6.48 -14.50 -0.97
C ASP A 89 -6.34 -14.78 -2.49
N ARG A 90 -6.83 -13.85 -3.33
CA ARG A 90 -6.80 -14.01 -4.79
C ARG A 90 -5.39 -14.03 -5.36
N TYR A 91 -4.48 -13.23 -4.80
CA TYR A 91 -3.11 -13.11 -5.27
C TYR A 91 -2.12 -13.97 -4.48
N GLY A 92 -2.59 -14.74 -3.48
CA GLY A 92 -1.75 -15.62 -2.66
C GLY A 92 -0.74 -14.84 -1.81
N LEU A 93 -1.13 -13.67 -1.30
CA LEU A 93 -0.25 -12.82 -0.51
C LEU A 93 -0.25 -13.26 0.95
N HIS A 94 0.85 -13.05 1.64
CA HIS A 94 1.04 -13.45 3.04
C HIS A 94 1.31 -12.27 3.96
N PHE A 95 1.69 -11.11 3.41
CA PHE A 95 2.10 -9.95 4.16
C PHE A 95 1.37 -8.68 3.73
N VAL A 96 1.23 -7.76 4.68
CA VAL A 96 0.70 -6.43 4.45
C VAL A 96 1.74 -5.43 4.92
N ALA A 97 2.18 -4.55 4.00
CA ALA A 97 3.02 -3.41 4.30
C ALA A 97 2.15 -2.17 4.48
N GLN A 98 2.00 -1.73 5.73
CA GLN A 98 1.36 -0.46 6.04
C GLN A 98 2.37 0.68 5.88
N ILE A 99 2.12 1.55 4.92
CA ILE A 99 2.83 2.81 4.76
C ILE A 99 2.23 3.76 5.79
N ALA A 100 3.01 4.12 6.79
CA ALA A 100 2.66 5.18 7.73
C ALA A 100 3.28 6.48 7.21
N GLU A 101 2.52 7.56 7.19
CA GLU A 101 3.09 8.89 7.37
C GLU A 101 2.59 9.45 8.72
N GLU A 102 3.58 9.98 9.44
CA GLU A 102 3.68 10.49 10.80
C GLU A 102 2.40 10.85 11.57
N GLU A 103 2.24 10.24 12.75
CA GLU A 103 1.95 11.06 13.93
C GLU A 103 3.10 12.06 14.11
N GLY A 104 2.92 13.30 13.65
CA GLY A 104 3.81 14.41 14.00
C GLY A 104 4.98 14.67 13.05
N ALA A 105 4.70 15.06 11.80
CA ALA A 105 5.59 15.97 11.10
C ALA A 105 5.46 17.34 11.78
N GLY A 106 6.42 17.69 12.63
CA GLY A 106 6.55 19.04 13.12
C GLY A 106 6.47 20.03 11.96
N CYS A 107 5.72 21.11 12.16
CA CYS A 107 5.72 22.26 11.29
C CYS A 107 7.17 22.76 11.14
N GLY A 108 7.87 22.25 10.13
CA GLY A 108 9.20 22.68 9.70
C GLY A 108 9.12 23.83 8.70
N CYS A 109 7.94 24.45 8.53
CA CYS A 109 7.90 25.76 7.91
C CYS A 109 8.54 26.74 8.90
N GLY A 110 9.69 27.30 8.50
CA GLY A 110 10.29 28.47 9.15
C GLY A 110 9.44 29.73 8.99
N CYS A 111 8.13 29.61 9.17
CA CYS A 111 7.20 30.71 9.24
C CYS A 111 7.07 31.05 10.73
N GLY A 112 7.88 32.02 11.16
CA GLY A 112 7.83 32.53 12.52
C GLY A 112 6.41 32.96 12.89
N CYS A 113 5.78 32.20 13.78
CA CYS A 113 4.58 32.62 14.48
C CYS A 113 4.94 32.79 15.96
N GLY A 114 5.72 33.84 16.21
CA GLY A 114 5.80 34.53 17.50
C GLY A 114 5.42 35.98 17.23
N GLY A 115 4.24 36.38 17.71
CA GLY A 115 3.63 37.70 17.55
C GLY A 115 2.17 37.65 17.94
#